data_AF-A0A8X6FQW9-F1
#
_entry.id   AF-A0A8X6FQW9-F1
#
_cell.length_a   1.000
_cell.length_b   1.000
_cell.length_c   1.000
_cell.angle_alpha   90.00
_cell.angle_beta   90.00
_cell.angle_gamma   90.00
#
_symmetry.space_group_name_H-M   'P 1'
#
loop_
_entity.id
_entity.type
_entity.pdbx_description
1 polymer ?
#
loop_
_entity_poly.entity_id
_entity_poly.type
_entity_poly.pdbx_seq_one_letter_code
_entity_poly.pdbx_strand_id
1 'polypeptide(L)' 'LDGKHVVFGQVVEGMDVVKKIESYGSQSGKTTKTITVADCGQL' A
#
# COMPACT_ATOMS: atom_id res chain seq x y z
N LEU A 1 -8.48 14.58 -1.67
CA LEU A 1 -9.24 13.31 -1.75
C LEU A 1 -10.57 13.41 -0.99
N ASP A 2 -10.68 14.36 -0.05
CA ASP A 2 -11.90 14.64 0.68
C ASP A 2 -13.09 14.95 -0.23
N GLY A 3 -14.22 14.30 0.04
CA GLY A 3 -15.47 14.41 -0.73
C GLY A 3 -15.52 13.62 -2.04
N LYS A 4 -14.39 13.11 -2.56
CA LYS A 4 -14.34 12.29 -3.79
C LYS A 4 -13.91 10.85 -3.57
N HIS A 5 -13.24 10.54 -2.46
CA HIS A 5 -12.85 9.18 -2.10
C HIS A 5 -13.38 8.86 -0.70
N VAL A 6 -14.11 7.76 -0.59
CA VAL A 6 -14.61 7.26 0.69
C VAL A 6 -13.48 6.47 1.35
N VAL A 7 -13.06 6.92 2.53
CA VAL A 7 -12.07 6.20 3.35
C VAL A 7 -12.81 5.10 4.10
N PHE A 8 -12.42 3.84 3.88
CA PHE A 8 -13.09 2.65 4.43
C PHE A 8 -12.26 1.91 5.50
N GLY A 9 -11.06 2.40 5.82
CA GLY A 9 -10.20 1.80 6.84
C GLY A 9 -8.82 2.47 6.91
N GLN A 10 -8.07 2.11 7.95
CA GLN A 10 -6.68 2.53 8.13
C GLN A 10 -5.82 1.31 8.49
N VAL A 11 -4.54 1.36 8.12
CA VAL A 11 -3.57 0.31 8.47
C VAL A 11 -3.32 0.38 9.98
N VAL A 12 -3.65 -0.70 10.71
CA VAL A 12 -3.43 -0.79 12.16
C VAL A 12 -2.06 -1.36 12.50
N GLU A 13 -1.57 -2.30 11.70
CA GLU A 13 -0.26 -2.95 11.85
C GLU A 13 0.41 -3.15 10.49
N GLY A 14 1.74 -3.22 10.45
CA GLY A 14 2.48 -3.47 9.20
C GLY A 14 2.76 -2.22 8.35
N MET A 15 2.74 -1.02 8.94
CA MET A 15 3.07 0.22 8.23
C MET A 15 4.51 0.23 7.70
N ASP A 16 5.40 -0.55 8.29
CA ASP A 16 6.77 -0.76 7.79
C ASP A 16 6.79 -1.46 6.43
N VAL A 17 5.86 -2.39 6.18
CA VAL A 17 5.70 -3.04 4.88
C VAL A 17 5.22 -2.04 3.85
N VAL A 18 4.27 -1.17 4.21
CA VAL A 18 3.78 -0.09 3.35
C VAL A 18 4.90 0.87 2.97
N LYS A 19 5.72 1.29 3.94
CA LYS A 19 6.89 2.16 3.68
C LYS A 19 7.94 1.47 2.80
N LYS A 20 8.15 0.16 2.99
CA LYS A 20 9.08 -0.61 2.17
C LYS A 20 8.58 -0.73 0.73
N ILE A 21 7.28 -0.94 0.53
CA ILE A 21 6.62 -0.91 -0.78
C ILE A 21 6.78 0.47 -1.43
N GLU A 22 6.57 1.54 -0.67
CA GLU A 22 6.75 2.93 -1.13
C GLU A 22 8.19 3.20 -1.59
N SER A 23 9.19 2.64 -0.89
CA SER A 23 10.61 2.77 -1.28
C SER A 23 10.96 2.15 -2.63
N TYR A 24 10.16 1.19 -3.11
CA TYR A 24 10.31 0.60 -4.45
C TYR A 24 9.50 1.33 -5.52
N GLY A 25 8.73 2.36 -5.14
CA GLY A 25 8.04 3.25 -6.06
C GLY A 25 8.99 4.22 -6.75
N SER A 26 8.58 4.73 -7.91
CA SER A 26 9.25 5.84 -8.59
C SER A 26 8.32 7.05 -8.66
N GLN A 27 8.86 8.22 -8.94
CA GLN A 27 8.07 9.45 -9.12
C GLN A 27 7.04 9.33 -10.26
N SER A 28 7.24 8.40 -11.20
CA SER A 28 6.29 8.06 -12.27
C SER A 28 5.18 7.09 -11.84
N GLY A 29 5.18 6.60 -10.59
CA GLY A 29 4.25 5.58 -10.10
C GLY A 29 4.59 4.14 -10.54
N LYS A 30 5.65 3.93 -11.33
CA LYS A 30 6.12 2.58 -11.70
C LYS A 30 6.97 2.00 -10.57
N THR A 31 6.65 0.81 -10.11
CA THR A 31 7.49 0.11 -9.13
C THR A 31 8.70 -0.51 -9.84
N THR A 32 9.88 -0.41 -9.22
CA THR A 32 11.12 -1.01 -9.75
C THR A 32 11.12 -2.53 -9.60
N LYS A 33 10.35 -3.05 -8.63
CA LYS A 33 10.17 -4.47 -8.38
C LYS A 33 8.69 -4.85 -8.45
N THR A 34 8.41 -6.10 -8.78
CA THR A 34 7.08 -6.67 -8.70
C THR A 34 6.68 -6.81 -7.23
N ILE A 35 5.56 -6.19 -6.85
CA ILE A 35 5.00 -6.24 -5.50
C ILE A 35 3.70 -7.06 -5.60
N THR A 36 3.67 -8.21 -4.95
CA THR A 36 2.54 -9.14 -5.00
C THR A 36 2.07 -9.45 -3.59
N VAL A 37 0.76 -9.43 -3.37
CA VAL A 37 0.16 -9.92 -2.12
C VAL A 37 0.10 -11.44 -2.25
N ALA A 38 1.02 -12.13 -1.59
CA ALA A 38 1.16 -13.58 -1.70
C ALA A 38 0.04 -14.33 -0.96
N ASP A 39 -0.47 -13.76 0.13
CA ASP A 39 -1.52 -14.35 0.97
C ASP A 39 -2.29 -13.20 1.67
N CYS A 40 -3.60 -13.36 1.82
CA CYS A 40 -4.45 -12.43 2.56
C CYS A 40 -5.64 -13.15 3.21
N GLY A 41 -6.09 -12.64 4.35
CA GLY A 41 -7.21 -13.21 5.11
C GLY A 41 -7.74 -12.23 6.15
N GLN A 42 -8.81 -12.63 6.82
CA GLN A 42 -9.38 -11.91 7.95
C GLN A 42 -9.08 -12.70 9.23
N LEU A 43 -8.65 -12.01 10.29
CA LEU A 43 -8.48 -12.56 11.63
C LEU A 43 -9.84 -12.74 12.32
#